data_AF-A0A527IEL2-F1
#
_entry.id   AF-A0A527IEL2-F1
#
_cell.length_a   1.000
_cell.length_b   1.000
_cell.length_c   1.000
_cell.angle_alpha   90.00
_cell.angle_beta   90.00
_cell.angle_gamma   90.00
#
_symmetry.space_group_name_H-M   'P 1'
#
loop_
_entity.id
_entity.type
_entity.pdbx_description
1 polymer ?
#
loop_
_entity_poly.entity_id
_entity_poly.type
_entity_poly.pdbx_seq_one_letter_code
_entity_poly.pdbx_strand_id
1 'polypeptide(L)' 'TGVKVPTIRYYEQMGLVAAPERSEGNQRRYSRQELERLAFIRHARDLGFAVDDIRSLIELSSHPEQPCGHADRIAEEQ' A
#
# COMPACT_ATOMS: atom_id res chain seq x y z
N THR A 1 8.76 1.62 9.16
CA THR A 1 7.46 2.12 8.67
C THR A 1 6.62 2.77 9.76
N GLY A 2 6.73 2.38 11.04
CA GLY A 2 5.90 2.97 12.10
C GLY A 2 4.44 2.52 12.09
N VAL A 3 4.10 1.58 11.20
CA VAL A 3 2.75 1.00 11.08
C VAL A 3 2.60 -0.11 12.11
N LYS A 4 1.49 -0.10 12.85
CA LYS A 4 1.21 -1.13 13.87
C LYS A 4 0.97 -2.50 13.20
N VAL A 5 1.38 -3.58 13.87
CA VAL A 5 1.22 -4.96 13.36
C VAL A 5 -0.23 -5.30 12.93
N PRO A 6 -1.28 -4.97 13.71
CA PRO A 6 -2.66 -5.23 13.27
C PRO A 6 -3.02 -4.48 11.97
N THR A 7 -2.50 -3.27 11.80
CA THR A 7 -2.73 -2.45 10.60
C THR A 7 -2.04 -3.05 9.38
N ILE A 8 -0.83 -3.62 9.54
CA ILE A 8 -0.17 -4.34 8.44
C ILE A 8 -1.03 -5.54 8.00
N ARG A 9 -1.55 -6.31 8.96
CA ARG A 9 -2.45 -7.44 8.65
C ARG A 9 -3.75 -7.00 7.98
N TYR A 10 -4.30 -5.85 8.37
CA TYR A 10 -5.45 -5.27 7.70
C TYR A 10 -5.13 -4.93 6.23
N TYR A 11 -3.95 -4.36 5.95
CA TYR A 11 -3.52 -4.09 4.57
C TYR A 11 -3.25 -5.36 3.76
N GLU A 12 -2.73 -6.43 4.37
CA GLU A 12 -2.67 -7.77 3.73
C GLU A 12 -4.07 -8.25 3.31
N GLN A 13 -5.05 -8.16 4.21
CA GLN A 13 -6.42 -8.60 3.97
C GLN A 13 -7.13 -7.77 2.88
N MET A 14 -6.83 -6.48 2.79
CA MET A 14 -7.36 -5.58 1.76
C MET A 14 -6.61 -5.69 0.42
N GLY A 15 -5.58 -6.55 0.32
CA GLY A 15 -4.76 -6.74 -0.87
C GLY A 15 -3.78 -5.60 -1.16
N LEU A 16 -3.61 -4.66 -0.22
CA LEU A 16 -2.74 -3.50 -0.40
C LEU A 16 -1.26 -3.84 -0.21
N VAL A 17 -0.95 -4.89 0.53
CA VAL A 17 0.41 -5.43 0.68
C VAL A 17 0.34 -6.91 0.34
N ALA A 18 1.30 -7.40 -0.43
CA ALA A 18 1.38 -8.82 -0.75
C ALA A 18 1.47 -9.65 0.53
N ALA A 19 0.90 -10.86 0.50
CA ALA A 19 1.06 -11.78 1.63
C ALA A 19 2.55 -12.17 1.72
N PRO A 20 3.22 -11.91 2.85
CA PRO A 20 4.65 -12.15 2.97
C PRO A 20 4.96 -13.64 3.00
N GLU A 21 6.16 -14.00 2.55
CA GLU A 21 6.70 -15.33 2.78
C GLU A 21 6.71 -15.66 4.27
N ARG A 22 6.48 -16.93 4.58
CA ARG A 22 6.53 -17.44 5.94
C ARG A 22 7.85 -18.18 6.16
N SER A 23 8.53 -17.88 7.26
CA SER A 23 9.67 -18.69 7.69
C SER A 23 9.21 -20.06 8.22
N GLU A 24 10.15 -20.98 8.41
CA GLU A 24 9.90 -22.29 9.04
C GLU A 24 9.22 -22.16 10.42
N GLY A 25 9.49 -21.08 11.15
CA GLY A 25 8.83 -20.74 12.41
C GLY A 25 7.48 -20.03 12.28
N ASN A 26 6.86 -20.05 11.10
CA ASN A 26 5.58 -19.38 10.79
C ASN A 26 5.60 -17.85 11.01
N GLN A 27 6.78 -17.22 10.89
CA GLN A 27 6.93 -15.76 10.99
C GLN A 27 6.82 -15.13 9.61
N ARG A 28 6.06 -14.02 9.51
CA ARG A 28 5.97 -13.22 8.29
C ARG A 28 7.28 -12.49 8.03
N ARG A 29 7.80 -12.58 6.80
CA ARG A 29 9.01 -11.87 6.35
C ARG A 29 8.64 -10.87 5.27
N TYR A 30 8.86 -9.60 5.55
CA TYR A 30 8.65 -8.53 4.57
C TYR A 30 9.98 -8.15 3.93
N SER A 31 10.00 -8.15 2.62
CA SER A 31 11.03 -7.59 1.76
C SER A 31 11.10 -6.06 1.88
N ARG A 32 12.16 -5.48 1.32
CA ARG A 32 12.30 -4.03 1.22
C ARG A 32 11.15 -3.37 0.45
N GLN A 33 10.67 -4.02 -0.61
CA GLN A 33 9.58 -3.50 -1.44
C GLN A 33 8.28 -3.39 -0.63
N GLU A 34 7.98 -4.38 0.22
CA GLU A 34 6.82 -4.33 1.11
C GLU A 34 6.96 -3.25 2.18
N LEU A 35 8.18 -3.01 2.69
CA LEU A 35 8.42 -1.90 3.62
C LEU A 35 8.21 -0.54 2.97
N GLU A 36 8.65 -0.35 1.72
CA GLU A 36 8.43 0.86 0.94
C GLU A 36 6.94 1.07 0.66
N ARG A 37 6.22 0.00 0.28
CA ARG A 37 4.76 0.03 0.10
C ARG A 37 4.01 0.38 1.37
N LEU A 38 4.41 -0.17 2.52
CA LEU A 38 3.84 0.19 3.82
C LEU A 38 4.11 1.66 4.21
N ALA A 39 5.27 2.20 3.87
CA ALA A 39 5.58 3.61 4.09
C ALA A 39 4.69 4.51 3.20
N PHE A 40 4.51 4.15 1.93
CA PHE A 40 3.61 4.85 1.01
C PHE A 40 2.17 4.90 1.54
N ILE A 41 1.61 3.73 1.91
CA ILE A 41 0.25 3.65 2.45
C ILE A 41 0.10 4.54 3.69
N ARG A 42 1.08 4.51 4.60
CA ARG A 42 1.06 5.37 5.79
C ARG A 42 1.02 6.86 5.41
N HIS A 43 1.89 7.30 4.51
CA HIS A 43 1.93 8.70 4.09
C HIS A 43 0.63 9.14 3.43
N ALA A 44 0.03 8.31 2.57
CA ALA A 44 -1.26 8.63 1.98
C ALA A 44 -2.38 8.69 3.03
N ARG A 45 -2.38 7.80 4.03
CA ARG A 45 -3.32 7.90 5.15
C ARG A 45 -3.13 9.15 6.01
N ASP A 46 -1.88 9.58 6.22
CA ASP A 46 -1.55 10.81 6.94
C ASP A 46 -2.05 12.07 6.18
N LEU A 47 -2.14 11.99 4.85
CA LEU A 47 -2.70 13.02 3.98
C LEU A 47 -4.24 12.97 3.83
N GLY A 48 -4.91 11.98 4.44
CA GLY A 48 -6.37 11.88 4.45
C GLY A 48 -6.98 11.06 3.32
N PHE A 49 -6.18 10.41 2.47
CA PHE A 49 -6.70 9.55 1.40
C PHE A 49 -7.48 8.35 1.95
N ALA A 50 -8.58 8.01 1.28
CA ALA A 50 -9.32 6.79 1.59
C ALA A 50 -8.53 5.55 1.14
N VAL A 51 -8.90 4.39 1.68
CA VAL A 51 -8.22 3.11 1.37
C VAL A 51 -8.33 2.77 -0.12
N ASP A 52 -9.47 3.09 -0.75
CA ASP A 52 -9.70 2.82 -2.17
C ASP A 52 -8.90 3.76 -3.09
N ASP A 53 -8.69 5.02 -2.70
CA ASP A 53 -7.80 5.94 -3.42
C ASP A 53 -6.35 5.45 -3.35
N ILE A 54 -5.93 4.98 -2.17
CA ILE A 54 -4.60 4.42 -1.96
C ILE A 54 -4.38 3.19 -2.84
N ARG A 55 -5.38 2.32 -2.98
CA ARG A 55 -5.31 1.16 -3.90
C ARG A 55 -5.02 1.64 -5.32
N SER A 56 -5.76 2.63 -5.77
CA SER A 56 -5.63 3.20 -7.10
C SER A 56 -4.26 3.82 -7.34
N LEU A 57 -3.74 4.56 -6.36
CA LEU A 57 -2.39 5.13 -6.42
C LEU A 57 -1.29 4.04 -6.46
N ILE A 58 -1.48 2.94 -5.73
CA ILE A 58 -0.55 1.80 -5.76
C ILE A 58 -0.56 1.12 -7.13
N GLU A 59 -1.74 0.92 -7.74
CA GLU A 59 -1.86 0.34 -9.08
C GLU A 59 -1.15 1.17 -10.14
N LEU A 60 -1.30 2.50 -10.10
CA LEU A 60 -0.61 3.43 -11.00
C LEU A 60 0.91 3.39 -10.78
N SER A 61 1.37 3.35 -9.54
CA SER A 61 2.82 3.25 -9.25
C SER A 61 3.45 1.94 -9.72
N SER A 62 2.65 0.89 -9.87
CA SER A 62 3.09 -0.44 -10.30
C SER A 62 3.08 -0.58 -11.84
N HIS A 63 2.40 0.33 -12.55
CA HIS A 63 2.27 0.34 -14.01
C HIS A 63 2.58 1.75 -14.56
N PRO A 64 3.84 2.20 -14.52
CA PRO A 64 4.22 3.55 -14.93
C PRO A 64 3.92 3.84 -16.42
N GLU A 65 3.71 2.81 -17.24
CA GLU A 65 3.24 2.94 -18.63
C GLU A 65 1.75 3.27 -18.77
N GLN A 66 0.94 3.19 -17.71
CA GLN A 66 -0.48 3.55 -17.77
C GLN A 66 -0.67 5.08 -17.68
N PRO A 67 -1.66 5.66 -18.39
CA PRO A 67 -1.94 7.09 -18.32
C PRO A 67 -2.27 7.53 -16.89
N CYS A 68 -1.61 8.60 -16.42
CA CYS A 68 -1.80 9.15 -15.07
C CYS A 68 -3.20 9.73 -14.79
N GLY A 69 -4.11 9.79 -15.78
CA GLY A 69 -5.40 10.45 -15.64
C GLY A 69 -6.28 9.92 -14.50
N HIS A 70 -6.05 8.68 -14.04
CA HIS A 70 -6.71 8.15 -12.85
C HIS A 70 -6.13 8.72 -11.53
N ALA A 71 -4.84 9.04 -11.47
CA ALA A 71 -4.24 9.74 -10.32
C ALA A 71 -4.67 11.21 -10.27
N ASP A 72 -4.75 11.87 -11.43
CA ASP A 72 -5.14 13.29 -11.51
C ASP A 72 -6.55 13.49 -10.93
N ARG A 73 -7.49 12.61 -11.28
CA ARG A 73 -8.85 12.63 -10.74
C ARG A 73 -8.90 12.43 -9.22
N ILE A 74 -8.07 11.54 -8.68
CA ILE A 74 -7.96 11.33 -7.22
C ILE A 74 -7.40 12.59 -6.53
N ALA A 75 -6.46 13.29 -7.16
CA ALA A 75 -5.91 14.52 -6.62
C ALA A 75 -6.92 15.69 -6.65
N GLU A 76 -7.86 15.70 -7.59
CA GLU A 76 -8.92 16.72 -7.68
C GLU A 76 -10.09 16.49 -6.72
N GLU A 77 -10.35 15.24 -6.30
CA GLU A 77 -11.46 14.85 -5.43
C GLU A 77 -11.17 15.03 -3.92
N GLN A 78 -9.93 15.40 -3.55
CA GLN A 78 -9.42 15.49 -2.18
C GLN A 78 -9.12 16.93 -1.74
#